data_AF-A0A0F9CJQ7-F1
#
_entry.id   AF-A0A0F9CJQ7-F1
#
_cell.length_a   1.000
_cell.length_b   1.000
_cell.length_c   1.000
_cell.angle_alpha   90.00
_cell.angle_beta   90.00
_cell.angle_gamma   90.00
#
_symmetry.space_group_name_H-M   'P 1'
#
loop_
_entity.id
_entity.type
_entity.pdbx_description
1 polymer ?
#
loop_
_entity_poly.entity_id
_entity_poly.type
_entity_poly.pdbx_seq_one_letter_code
_entity_poly.pdbx_strand_id
1 'polypeptide(L)' 'MGLQNLINSKEVKSFILKYTKDTRKGWDCTRVSGRALNVLNAKLMVMIQKAVKAHPTRGKTFINIQ' A
#
# COMPACT_ATOMS: atom_id res chain seq x y z
N MET A 1 -14.62 -13.06 1.24
CA MET A 1 -14.34 -11.63 1.51
C MET A 1 -13.96 -10.97 0.20
N GLY A 2 -14.71 -9.97 -0.26
CA GLY A 2 -14.35 -9.21 -1.45
C GLY A 2 -13.02 -8.47 -1.24
N LEU A 3 -12.23 -8.31 -2.30
CA LEU A 3 -11.02 -7.47 -2.28
C LEU A 3 -11.44 -6.03 -2.00
N GLN A 4 -11.34 -5.60 -0.74
CA GLN A 4 -11.59 -4.22 -0.37
C GLN A 4 -10.49 -3.35 -0.99
N ASN A 5 -10.89 -2.30 -1.70
CA ASN A 5 -9.96 -1.35 -2.26
C ASN A 5 -9.53 -0.36 -1.17
N LEU A 6 -8.29 -0.50 -0.71
CA LEU A 6 -7.69 0.31 0.35
C LEU A 6 -6.95 1.54 -0.21
N ILE A 7 -6.74 1.60 -1.53
CA ILE A 7 -6.01 2.68 -2.18
C ILE A 7 -6.94 3.56 -3.02
N ASN A 8 -6.65 4.86 -3.04
CA ASN A 8 -7.21 5.76 -4.04
C ASN A 8 -6.49 5.54 -5.38
N SER A 9 -7.08 4.70 -6.22
CA SER A 9 -6.53 4.32 -7.52
C SER A 9 -6.22 5.52 -8.42
N LYS A 10 -6.96 6.64 -8.31
CA LYS A 10 -6.69 7.84 -9.12
C LYS A 10 -5.38 8.50 -8.69
N GLU A 11 -5.23 8.76 -7.40
CA GLU A 11 -4.04 9.42 -6.85
C GLU A 11 -2.79 8.55 -7.03
N VAL A 12 -2.91 7.25 -6.80
CA VAL A 12 -1.80 6.31 -7.00
C VAL A 12 -1.33 6.29 -8.46
N LYS A 13 -2.26 6.34 -9.43
CA LYS A 13 -1.89 6.45 -10.86
C LYS A 13 -1.12 7.73 -11.14
N SER A 14 -1.65 8.87 -10.70
CA SER A 14 -1.01 10.18 -10.89
C SER A 14 0.39 10.22 -10.31
N PHE A 15 0.55 9.68 -9.08
CA PHE A 15 1.84 9.58 -8.42
C PHE A 15 2.82 8.70 -9.21
N ILE A 16 2.41 7.50 -9.64
CA ILE A 16 3.28 6.57 -10.38
C ILE A 16 3.76 7.24 -11.67
N LEU A 17 2.88 7.85 -12.45
CA LEU A 17 3.24 8.48 -13.72
C LEU A 17 4.25 9.62 -13.53
N LYS A 18 4.02 10.46 -12.51
CA LYS A 18 4.96 11.53 -12.14
C LYS A 18 6.31 10.95 -11.71
N TYR A 19 6.30 9.99 -10.79
CA TYR A 19 7.51 9.35 -10.28
C TYR A 19 8.31 8.66 -11.41
N THR A 20 7.64 7.98 -12.34
CA THR A 20 8.32 7.35 -13.48
C THR A 20 8.93 8.37 -14.43
N LYS A 21 8.26 9.50 -14.66
CA LYS A 21 8.79 10.59 -15.50
C LYS A 21 10.08 11.17 -14.91
N ASP A 22 10.11 11.33 -13.59
CA ASP A 22 11.26 11.91 -12.88
C ASP A 22 12.43 10.91 -12.77
N THR A 23 12.14 9.63 -12.55
CA THR A 23 13.16 8.58 -12.28
C THR A 23 13.66 7.86 -13.52
N ARG A 24 12.84 7.73 -14.57
CA ARG A 24 13.17 6.98 -15.79
C ARG A 24 13.14 7.92 -16.99
N LYS A 25 14.14 8.80 -17.07
CA LYS A 25 14.32 9.73 -18.20
C LYS A 25 14.37 8.94 -19.51
N GLY A 26 13.50 9.31 -20.46
CA GLY A 26 13.38 8.65 -21.77
C GLY A 26 12.33 7.54 -21.85
N TRP A 27 11.68 7.17 -20.74
CA TRP A 27 10.54 6.24 -20.76
C TRP A 27 9.21 6.99 -20.72
N ASP A 28 8.47 6.95 -21.83
CA ASP A 28 7.13 7.56 -21.90
C ASP A 28 6.06 6.60 -21.38
N CYS A 29 5.90 6.57 -20.05
CA CYS A 29 4.82 5.84 -19.41
C CYS A 29 3.55 6.71 -19.36
N THR A 30 2.53 6.36 -20.13
CA THR A 30 1.25 7.10 -20.20
C THR A 30 0.13 6.47 -19.37
N ARG A 31 0.29 5.21 -18.97
CA ARG A 31 -0.77 4.43 -18.30
C ARG A 31 -0.21 3.48 -17.25
N VAL A 32 -0.99 3.29 -16.19
CA VAL A 32 -0.75 2.28 -15.16
C VAL A 32 -1.77 1.16 -15.31
N SER A 33 -1.31 -0.09 -15.31
CA SER A 33 -2.19 -1.26 -15.45
C SER A 33 -3.03 -1.49 -14.19
N GLY A 34 -4.25 -2.01 -14.37
CA GLY A 34 -5.11 -2.39 -13.24
C GLY A 34 -4.47 -3.47 -12.35
N ARG A 35 -3.70 -4.39 -12.96
CA ARG A 35 -2.92 -5.40 -12.23
C ARG A 35 -1.89 -4.76 -11.29
N ALA A 36 -1.20 -3.70 -11.70
CA ALA A 36 -0.23 -3.02 -10.84
C ALA A 36 -0.90 -2.42 -9.59
N LEU A 37 -2.08 -1.83 -9.75
CA LEU A 37 -2.86 -1.28 -8.64
C LEU A 37 -3.34 -2.37 -7.69
N ASN A 38 -3.82 -3.49 -8.23
CA ASN A 38 -4.24 -4.63 -7.43
C ASN A 38 -3.09 -5.21 -6.59
N VAL A 39 -1.88 -5.28 -7.17
CA VAL A 39 -0.68 -5.73 -6.44
C VAL A 39 -0.32 -4.75 -5.32
N LEU A 40 -0.40 -3.44 -5.56
CA LEU A 40 -0.15 -2.43 -4.52
C LEU A 40 -1.19 -2.53 -3.39
N ASN A 41 -2.45 -2.67 -3.73
CA ASN A 41 -3.54 -2.85 -2.77
C ASN A 41 -3.32 -4.10 -1.91
N ALA A 42 -2.94 -5.22 -2.53
CA ALA A 42 -2.65 -6.47 -1.83
C ALA A 42 -1.45 -6.33 -0.88
N LYS A 43 -0.38 -5.65 -1.30
CA LYS A 43 0.77 -5.36 -0.43
C LYS A 43 0.37 -4.54 0.80
N LEU A 44 -0.44 -3.50 0.60
CA LEU A 44 -0.93 -2.66 1.69
C LEU A 44 -1.78 -3.48 2.67
N MET A 45 -2.66 -4.35 2.17
CA MET A 45 -3.47 -5.22 3.01
C MET A 45 -2.60 -6.14 3.88
N VAL A 46 -1.57 -6.76 3.30
CA VAL A 46 -0.62 -7.60 4.05
C VAL A 46 0.13 -6.78 5.11
N MET A 47 0.55 -5.56 4.79
CA MET A 47 1.20 -4.66 5.75
C MET A 47 0.29 -4.33 6.93
N ILE A 48 -0.97 -3.98 6.66
CA ILE A 48 -1.97 -3.69 7.70
C ILE A 48 -2.20 -4.93 8.57
N GLN A 49 -2.40 -6.11 7.97
CA GLN A 49 -2.58 -7.35 8.71
C GLN A 49 -1.39 -7.66 9.64
N LYS A 50 -0.15 -7.45 9.14
CA LYS A 50 1.05 -7.59 9.96
C LYS A 50 1.09 -6.59 11.10
N ALA A 51 0.79 -5.32 10.83
CA ALA A 51 0.78 -4.28 11.85
C ALA A 51 -0.27 -4.58 12.94
N VAL A 52 -1.49 -4.95 12.55
CA VAL A 52 -2.57 -5.33 13.49
C VAL A 52 -2.18 -6.55 14.31
N LYS A 53 -1.52 -7.56 13.71
CA LYS A 53 -1.04 -8.73 14.46
C LYS A 53 0.09 -8.38 15.43
N ALA A 54 0.98 -7.47 15.06
CA ALA A 54 2.14 -7.07 15.86
C ALA A 54 1.76 -6.14 17.03
N HIS A 55 0.72 -5.32 16.87
CA HIS A 55 0.30 -4.37 17.88
C HIS A 55 -0.83 -4.96 18.75
N PRO A 56 -0.56 -5.28 20.04
CA PRO A 56 -1.64 -5.56 20.97
C PRO A 56 -2.61 -4.38 21.05
N THR A 57 -3.91 -4.66 21.16
CA THR A 57 -4.92 -3.65 21.48
C THR A 57 -4.51 -2.86 22.72
N ARG A 58 -4.81 -1.55 22.75
CA ARG A 58 -4.58 -0.66 23.91
C ARG A 58 -5.01 -1.40 25.18
N GLY A 59 -4.04 -1.75 26.04
CA GLY A 59 -4.27 -2.45 27.30
C GLY A 59 -3.41 -3.70 27.54
N LYS A 60 -2.77 -4.30 26.52
CA LYS A 60 -1.87 -5.47 26.71
C LYS A 60 -0.37 -5.15 26.62
N THR A 61 -0.01 -3.88 26.46
CA THR A 61 1.38 -3.50 26.18
C THR A 61 2.30 -3.52 27.40
N PHE A 62 1.81 -3.64 28.64
CA PHE A 62 2.66 -3.75 29.83
C PHE A 62 1.98 -4.58 30.95
N ILE A 63 2.14 -5.91 30.93
CA ILE A 63 2.00 -6.77 32.13
C ILE A 63 3.22 -7.71 32.22
N ASN A 64 4.40 -7.19 31.89
CA ASN A 64 5.67 -7.84 32.20
C ASN A 64 6.64 -6.77 32.67
N ILE A 65 6.30 -6.15 33.80
CA ILE A 65 7.25 -5.45 34.65
C ILE A 65 7.12 -6.15 36.00
N GLN A 66 8.18 -6.88 36.36
CA GLN A 66 8.46 -7.63 37.59
C GLN A 66 7.92 -9.05 37.68
#